data_AF-A0A6F9AUD7-F1
#
_entry.id   AF-A0A6F9AUD7-F1
#
_cell.length_a   1.000
_cell.length_b   1.000
_cell.length_c   1.000
_cell.angle_alpha   90.00
_cell.angle_beta   90.00
_cell.angle_gamma   90.00
#
_symmetry.space_group_name_H-M   'P 1'
#
loop_
_entity.id
_entity.type
_entity.pdbx_description
1 polymer ?
#
loop_
_entity_poly.entity_id
_entity_poly.type
_entity_poly.pdbx_seq_one_letter_code
_entity_poly.pdbx_strand_id
1 'polypeptide(L)'
;MAVKLSRLVRRTGRGATPLTVPELSLVLKSNQPPERVLSRALSSVASLLRLWRVQCLDLTDFWIQGHSLITLLCHQGPLSLRLNSDTLQQLTVVVYEAQDKDLTQWFLEKVGGDLTSCRLDLEVLLSLLQHSTHNITVDLRKNRLLEKNISDLLPFLGRVIFKRSSSSFVKSTIRQIYDSRASDCVSSLLRSSDHWINLNSRELDRVDCTALGFTLQHCHQVKVNLLWTSIPPGEIESILPLLDRVSQLRLDFSCSSSVDLSAQDQEEALCLTTDHCRAIHSVLKQNQHSTQLVQNQVQIILRDCEVEDRALRELLPILHIVKLSPSKALLRQLLDLVCEGIEEGVLRHAESLCRALDGELDLSETRLDQKACGSLALVLEHSEGLAIM
;
A
#
# COMPACT_ATOMS: atom_id res chain seq x y z
N MET A 1 7.74 -35.55 -26.83
CA MET A 1 9.12 -35.18 -27.23
C MET A 1 10.14 -35.30 -26.09
N ALA A 2 9.79 -34.94 -24.84
CA ALA A 2 10.65 -35.02 -23.65
C ALA A 2 11.43 -36.34 -23.47
N VAL A 3 10.76 -37.50 -23.64
CA VAL A 3 11.40 -38.83 -23.52
C VAL A 3 12.43 -39.12 -24.62
N LYS A 4 12.25 -38.55 -25.83
CA LYS A 4 13.22 -38.71 -26.93
C LYS A 4 14.44 -37.83 -26.68
N LEU A 5 14.26 -36.62 -26.15
CA LEU A 5 15.33 -35.69 -25.78
C LEU A 5 16.16 -36.19 -24.58
N SER A 6 15.53 -36.75 -23.55
CA SER A 6 16.23 -37.32 -22.39
C SER A 6 17.09 -38.54 -22.74
N ARG A 7 16.66 -39.34 -23.73
CA ARG A 7 17.43 -40.47 -24.27
C ARG A 7 18.57 -40.02 -25.20
N LEU A 8 18.39 -38.93 -25.94
CA LEU A 8 19.43 -38.33 -26.78
C LEU A 8 20.56 -37.75 -25.92
N VAL A 9 20.23 -36.97 -24.89
CA VAL A 9 21.22 -36.35 -23.98
C VAL A 9 22.02 -37.40 -23.19
N ARG A 10 21.37 -38.49 -22.73
CA ARG A 10 22.09 -39.61 -22.10
C ARG A 10 23.04 -40.34 -23.04
N ARG A 11 22.80 -40.29 -24.35
CA ARG A 11 23.66 -40.91 -25.36
C ARG A 11 24.80 -40.00 -25.82
N THR A 12 24.68 -38.68 -25.68
CA THR A 12 25.63 -37.71 -26.25
C THR A 12 26.65 -37.12 -25.28
N GLY A 13 26.67 -37.46 -23.99
CA GLY A 13 27.81 -37.03 -23.16
C GLY A 13 27.77 -37.36 -21.68
N ARG A 14 28.60 -38.34 -21.26
CA ARG A 14 29.25 -38.32 -19.94
C ARG A 14 30.35 -37.26 -19.99
N GLY A 15 30.05 -35.99 -19.71
CA GLY A 15 31.06 -34.92 -19.65
C GLY A 15 30.64 -33.54 -20.14
N ALA A 16 29.44 -33.38 -20.71
CA ALA A 16 28.94 -32.07 -21.11
C ALA A 16 28.36 -31.30 -19.91
N THR A 17 28.62 -29.99 -19.85
CA THR A 17 28.00 -29.09 -18.89
C THR A 17 26.47 -29.19 -18.98
N PRO A 18 25.73 -29.18 -17.85
CA PRO A 18 24.28 -29.27 -17.88
C PRO A 18 23.70 -28.15 -18.74
N LEU A 19 22.89 -28.52 -19.73
CA LEU A 19 22.17 -27.55 -20.55
C LEU A 19 21.33 -26.66 -19.62
N THR A 20 21.60 -25.36 -19.65
CA THR A 20 20.81 -24.38 -18.90
C THR A 20 19.67 -23.90 -19.77
N VAL A 21 18.45 -24.07 -19.28
CA VAL A 21 17.22 -23.67 -19.96
C VAL A 21 16.54 -22.63 -19.08
N PRO A 22 16.33 -21.39 -19.55
CA PRO A 22 15.68 -20.36 -18.75
C PRO A 22 14.23 -20.73 -18.45
N GLU A 23 13.50 -21.19 -19.45
CA GLU A 23 12.09 -21.57 -19.31
C GLU A 23 11.77 -22.81 -20.14
N LEU A 24 11.01 -23.72 -19.54
CA LEU A 24 10.48 -24.91 -20.17
C LEU A 24 8.96 -24.90 -20.01
N SER A 25 8.22 -24.84 -21.11
CA SER A 25 6.77 -24.96 -21.10
C SER A 25 6.34 -26.34 -21.58
N LEU A 26 5.37 -26.94 -20.90
CA LEU A 26 4.77 -28.19 -21.37
C LEU A 26 3.73 -27.87 -22.45
N VAL A 27 3.81 -28.50 -23.62
CA VAL A 27 2.81 -28.32 -24.69
C VAL A 27 2.19 -29.66 -25.02
N LEU A 28 0.88 -29.76 -24.83
CA LEU A 28 0.06 -30.92 -25.18
C LEU A 28 -1.04 -30.49 -26.15
N LYS A 29 -1.62 -31.47 -26.87
CA LYS A 29 -2.67 -31.21 -27.89
C LYS A 29 -3.98 -30.67 -27.29
N SER A 30 -4.18 -30.83 -25.99
CA SER A 30 -5.35 -30.38 -25.24
C SER A 30 -4.88 -29.85 -23.90
N ASN A 31 -5.54 -28.82 -23.40
CA ASN A 31 -5.30 -28.19 -22.10
C ASN A 31 -5.89 -29.00 -20.94
N GLN A 32 -6.77 -29.95 -21.24
CA GLN A 32 -7.30 -30.94 -20.29
C GLN A 32 -7.06 -32.36 -20.82
N PRO A 33 -5.80 -32.83 -20.85
CA PRO A 33 -5.50 -34.20 -21.21
C PRO A 33 -5.95 -35.16 -20.09
N PRO A 34 -6.20 -36.45 -20.40
CA PRO A 34 -6.45 -37.45 -19.38
C PRO A 34 -5.29 -37.50 -18.37
N GLU A 35 -5.60 -37.66 -17.09
CA GLU A 35 -4.63 -37.63 -15.98
C GLU A 35 -3.40 -38.51 -16.24
N ARG A 36 -3.61 -39.75 -16.72
CA ARG A 36 -2.52 -40.68 -17.09
C ARG A 36 -1.52 -40.11 -18.10
N VAL A 37 -1.98 -39.30 -19.04
CA VAL A 37 -1.12 -38.64 -20.04
C VAL A 37 -0.30 -37.54 -19.37
N LEU A 38 -0.94 -36.77 -18.50
CA LEU A 38 -0.32 -35.68 -17.75
C LEU A 38 0.73 -36.21 -16.76
N SER A 39 0.41 -37.23 -15.96
CA SER A 39 1.36 -37.85 -15.03
C SER A 39 2.57 -38.44 -15.77
N ARG A 40 2.37 -39.05 -16.95
CA ARG A 40 3.48 -39.54 -17.78
C ARG A 40 4.35 -38.40 -18.32
N ALA A 41 3.72 -37.28 -18.70
CA ALA A 41 4.44 -36.08 -19.12
C ALA A 41 5.26 -35.49 -17.96
N LEU A 42 4.66 -35.31 -16.78
CA LEU A 42 5.33 -34.80 -15.57
C LEU A 42 6.48 -35.71 -15.13
N SER A 43 6.31 -37.04 -15.16
CA SER A 43 7.39 -37.99 -14.88
C SER A 43 8.56 -37.86 -15.88
N SER A 44 8.25 -37.59 -17.15
CA SER A 44 9.25 -37.34 -18.18
C SER A 44 9.98 -36.01 -17.95
N VAL A 45 9.26 -34.97 -17.50
CA VAL A 45 9.83 -33.68 -17.11
C VAL A 45 10.73 -33.85 -15.89
N ALA A 46 10.27 -34.53 -14.83
CA ALA A 46 11.09 -34.82 -13.65
C ALA A 46 12.39 -35.58 -14.03
N SER A 47 12.32 -36.49 -15.00
CA SER A 47 13.50 -37.19 -15.52
C SER A 47 14.44 -36.28 -16.32
N LEU A 48 13.92 -35.26 -17.00
CA LEU A 48 14.71 -34.24 -17.71
C LEU A 48 15.38 -33.28 -16.75
N LEU A 49 14.70 -32.86 -15.68
CA LEU A 49 15.25 -31.97 -14.65
C LEU A 49 16.48 -32.56 -13.94
N ARG A 50 16.64 -33.90 -13.95
CA ARG A 50 17.86 -34.56 -13.47
C ARG A 50 19.07 -34.39 -14.38
N LEU A 51 18.85 -33.99 -15.64
CA LEU A 51 19.88 -33.87 -16.67
C LEU A 51 20.12 -32.41 -17.07
N TRP A 52 19.07 -31.58 -17.01
CA TRP A 52 19.08 -30.19 -17.45
C TRP A 52 18.84 -29.26 -16.27
N ARG A 53 19.50 -28.09 -16.29
CA ARG A 53 19.25 -27.02 -15.34
C ARG A 53 18.17 -26.11 -15.89
N VAL A 54 16.91 -26.41 -15.56
CA VAL A 54 15.76 -25.60 -15.95
C VAL A 54 15.46 -24.59 -14.84
N GLN A 55 15.49 -23.31 -15.14
CA GLN A 55 15.22 -22.28 -14.13
C GLN A 55 13.73 -22.12 -13.86
N CYS A 56 12.88 -22.18 -14.89
CA CYS A 56 11.43 -22.07 -14.77
C CYS A 56 10.71 -23.17 -15.56
N LEU A 57 9.71 -23.80 -14.95
CA LEU A 57 8.80 -24.73 -15.60
C LEU A 57 7.39 -24.13 -15.59
N ASP A 58 6.89 -23.82 -16.79
CA ASP A 58 5.55 -23.28 -16.99
C ASP A 58 4.54 -24.39 -17.27
N LEU A 59 3.56 -24.49 -16.37
CA LEU A 59 2.45 -25.45 -16.40
C LEU A 59 1.09 -24.74 -16.33
N THR A 60 1.05 -23.42 -16.57
CA THR A 60 -0.18 -22.61 -16.43
C THR A 60 -1.34 -23.08 -17.30
N ASP A 61 -1.04 -23.66 -18.47
CA ASP A 61 -2.06 -24.16 -19.42
C ASP A 61 -2.83 -25.40 -18.95
N PHE A 62 -2.40 -26.08 -17.88
CA PHE A 62 -2.98 -27.36 -17.46
C PHE A 62 -3.54 -27.32 -16.05
N TRP A 63 -4.74 -27.85 -15.87
CA TRP A 63 -5.21 -28.19 -14.54
C TRP A 63 -4.55 -29.50 -14.08
N ILE A 64 -3.77 -29.44 -13.00
CA ILE A 64 -3.01 -30.58 -12.47
C ILE A 64 -3.45 -30.83 -11.03
N GLN A 65 -3.71 -32.09 -10.68
CA GLN A 65 -3.96 -32.46 -9.29
C GLN A 65 -2.71 -32.23 -8.43
N GLY A 66 -2.86 -31.63 -7.26
CA GLY A 66 -1.72 -31.17 -6.44
C GLY A 66 -0.70 -32.27 -6.13
N HIS A 67 -1.15 -33.46 -5.76
CA HIS A 67 -0.25 -34.58 -5.43
C HIS A 67 0.64 -35.03 -6.62
N SER A 68 0.22 -34.81 -7.86
CA SER A 68 1.02 -35.14 -9.04
C SER A 68 2.27 -34.25 -9.17
N LEU A 69 2.30 -33.10 -8.49
CA LEU A 69 3.41 -32.15 -8.52
C LEU A 69 4.46 -32.39 -7.43
N ILE A 70 4.21 -33.27 -6.43
CA ILE A 70 5.15 -33.53 -5.32
C ILE A 70 6.53 -33.93 -5.85
N THR A 71 6.59 -34.76 -6.88
CA THR A 71 7.87 -35.19 -7.48
C THR A 71 8.68 -34.04 -8.09
N LEU A 72 8.02 -32.96 -8.53
CA LEU A 72 8.67 -31.75 -9.02
C LEU A 72 9.10 -30.84 -7.87
N LEU A 73 8.33 -30.79 -6.78
CA LEU A 73 8.72 -30.05 -5.56
C LEU A 73 10.00 -30.61 -4.95
N CYS A 74 10.11 -31.93 -4.85
CA CYS A 74 11.29 -32.61 -4.30
C CYS A 74 12.55 -32.51 -5.19
N HIS A 75 12.49 -31.81 -6.32
CA HIS A 75 13.65 -31.58 -7.17
C HIS A 75 14.65 -30.63 -6.49
N GLN A 76 15.86 -31.15 -6.23
CA GLN A 76 16.92 -30.46 -5.47
C GLN A 76 17.61 -29.31 -6.23
N GLY A 77 17.35 -29.15 -7.54
CA GLY A 77 17.92 -28.07 -8.34
C GLY A 77 17.14 -26.75 -8.27
N PRO A 78 17.75 -25.61 -8.65
CA PRO A 78 17.05 -24.34 -8.76
C PRO A 78 15.97 -24.47 -9.83
N LEU A 79 14.71 -24.31 -9.45
CA LEU A 79 13.54 -24.45 -10.30
C LEU A 79 12.45 -23.55 -9.74
N SER A 80 11.76 -22.80 -10.60
CA SER A 80 10.50 -22.15 -10.30
C SER A 80 9.36 -22.84 -11.06
N LEU A 81 8.18 -22.86 -10.48
CA LEU A 81 6.97 -23.42 -11.05
C LEU A 81 5.96 -22.32 -11.28
N ARG A 82 5.52 -22.15 -12.53
CA ARG A 82 4.38 -21.31 -12.86
C ARG A 82 3.15 -22.20 -13.03
N LEU A 83 2.17 -21.98 -12.16
CA LEU A 83 0.94 -22.77 -12.07
C LEU A 83 -0.27 -21.85 -12.28
N ASN A 84 -1.37 -22.37 -12.80
CA ASN A 84 -2.64 -21.64 -12.72
C ASN A 84 -3.20 -21.64 -11.29
N SER A 85 -4.20 -20.79 -11.06
CA SER A 85 -4.80 -20.57 -9.75
C SER A 85 -5.35 -21.83 -9.11
N ASP A 86 -6.02 -22.68 -9.89
CA ASP A 86 -6.74 -23.84 -9.37
C ASP A 86 -5.76 -24.96 -8.98
N THR A 87 -4.72 -25.15 -9.79
CA THR A 87 -3.62 -26.08 -9.51
C THR A 87 -2.83 -25.62 -8.29
N LEU A 88 -2.53 -24.32 -8.18
CA LEU A 88 -1.82 -23.78 -7.02
C LEU A 88 -2.65 -23.95 -5.74
N GLN A 89 -3.95 -23.65 -5.77
CA GLN A 89 -4.85 -23.85 -4.64
C GLN A 89 -4.87 -25.30 -4.18
N GLN A 90 -5.04 -26.25 -5.11
CA GLN A 90 -5.02 -27.68 -4.79
C GLN A 90 -3.69 -28.10 -4.19
N LEU A 91 -2.57 -27.64 -4.77
CA LEU A 91 -1.25 -27.96 -4.27
C LEU A 91 -1.02 -27.41 -2.86
N THR A 92 -1.48 -26.19 -2.56
CA THR A 92 -1.40 -25.62 -1.22
C THR A 92 -2.12 -26.49 -0.19
N VAL A 93 -3.32 -27.00 -0.51
CA VAL A 93 -4.06 -27.90 0.38
C VAL A 93 -3.29 -29.21 0.60
N VAL A 94 -2.76 -29.81 -0.46
CA VAL A 94 -1.97 -31.06 -0.37
C VAL A 94 -0.72 -30.87 0.50
N VAL A 95 -0.02 -29.75 0.35
CA VAL A 95 1.18 -29.43 1.14
C VAL A 95 0.81 -29.20 2.61
N TYR A 96 -0.28 -28.48 2.86
CA TYR A 96 -0.81 -28.29 4.22
C TYR A 96 -1.20 -29.62 4.86
N GLU A 97 -1.98 -30.46 4.19
CA GLU A 97 -2.42 -31.77 4.71
C GLU A 97 -1.24 -32.70 5.03
N ALA A 98 -0.15 -32.61 4.26
CA ALA A 98 1.05 -33.40 4.51
C ALA A 98 1.75 -33.02 5.82
N GLN A 99 1.59 -31.78 6.30
CA GLN A 99 2.25 -31.22 7.49
C GLN A 99 3.78 -31.46 7.51
N ASP A 100 4.38 -31.55 6.33
CA ASP A 100 5.80 -31.85 6.17
C ASP A 100 6.61 -30.56 5.95
N LYS A 101 7.64 -30.37 6.78
CA LYS A 101 8.43 -29.15 6.81
C LYS A 101 9.24 -28.94 5.53
N ASP A 102 9.90 -29.99 5.06
CA ASP A 102 10.76 -29.92 3.88
C ASP A 102 9.93 -29.71 2.62
N LEU A 103 8.80 -30.40 2.51
CA LEU A 103 7.84 -30.23 1.42
C LEU A 103 7.27 -28.81 1.39
N THR A 104 6.92 -28.25 2.55
CA THR A 104 6.42 -26.87 2.65
C THR A 104 7.47 -25.86 2.21
N GLN A 105 8.72 -26.04 2.66
CA GLN A 105 9.84 -25.19 2.25
C GLN A 105 10.07 -25.27 0.73
N TRP A 106 10.14 -26.48 0.17
CA TRP A 106 10.32 -26.64 -1.28
C TRP A 106 9.16 -26.05 -2.05
N PHE A 107 7.92 -26.27 -1.61
CA PHE A 107 6.74 -25.67 -2.22
C PHE A 107 6.87 -24.15 -2.36
N LEU A 108 7.14 -23.46 -1.25
CA LEU A 108 7.23 -22.00 -1.25
C LEU A 108 8.42 -21.49 -2.06
N GLU A 109 9.56 -22.17 -2.04
CA GLU A 109 10.71 -21.84 -2.88
C GLU A 109 10.39 -21.99 -4.37
N LYS A 110 9.72 -23.08 -4.77
CA LYS A 110 9.39 -23.33 -6.18
C LYS A 110 8.34 -22.36 -6.71
N VAL A 111 7.35 -21.95 -5.91
CA VAL A 111 6.32 -20.99 -6.36
C VAL A 111 6.69 -19.53 -6.08
N GLY A 112 7.87 -19.28 -5.50
CA GLY A 112 8.33 -17.94 -5.12
C GLY A 112 7.53 -17.29 -3.99
N GLY A 113 6.81 -18.08 -3.21
CA GLY A 113 5.94 -17.62 -2.12
C GLY A 113 4.72 -16.81 -2.56
N ASP A 114 4.43 -16.67 -3.85
CA ASP A 114 3.24 -15.95 -4.33
C ASP A 114 2.00 -16.83 -4.26
N LEU A 115 1.15 -16.59 -3.25
CA LEU A 115 -0.13 -17.27 -3.05
C LEU A 115 -1.31 -16.31 -3.26
N THR A 116 -1.14 -15.20 -3.98
CA THR A 116 -2.19 -14.20 -4.22
C THR A 116 -3.40 -14.77 -5.00
N SER A 117 -3.21 -15.86 -5.75
CA SER A 117 -4.33 -16.53 -6.40
C SER A 117 -5.18 -17.37 -5.43
N CYS A 118 -4.60 -17.81 -4.31
CA CYS A 118 -5.19 -18.75 -3.38
C CYS A 118 -6.15 -18.11 -2.37
N ARG A 119 -7.12 -18.90 -1.93
CA ARG A 119 -7.96 -18.70 -0.75
C ARG A 119 -7.39 -19.57 0.37
N LEU A 120 -6.82 -18.91 1.36
CA LEU A 120 -6.19 -19.48 2.54
C LEU A 120 -7.02 -19.06 3.75
N ASP A 121 -7.41 -20.03 4.57
CA ASP A 121 -7.79 -19.73 5.94
C ASP A 121 -6.54 -19.41 6.77
N LEU A 122 -6.78 -19.02 8.03
CA LEU A 122 -5.71 -18.66 8.94
C LEU A 122 -4.82 -19.87 9.28
N GLU A 123 -5.41 -21.04 9.49
CA GLU A 123 -4.70 -22.25 9.90
C GLU A 123 -3.70 -22.72 8.83
N VAL A 124 -4.13 -22.72 7.57
CA VAL A 124 -3.26 -23.04 6.43
C VAL A 124 -2.11 -22.03 6.35
N LEU A 125 -2.40 -20.73 6.43
CA LEU A 125 -1.35 -19.71 6.36
C LEU A 125 -0.35 -19.83 7.53
N LEU A 126 -0.82 -20.03 8.75
CA LEU A 126 0.04 -20.21 9.92
C LEU A 126 0.90 -21.47 9.80
N SER A 127 0.34 -22.60 9.36
CA SER A 127 1.11 -23.83 9.11
C SER A 127 2.22 -23.61 8.08
N LEU A 128 1.93 -22.93 6.97
CA LEU A 128 2.94 -22.58 5.96
C LEU A 128 4.04 -21.67 6.53
N LEU A 129 3.66 -20.68 7.34
CA LEU A 129 4.60 -19.76 7.97
C LEU A 129 5.47 -20.44 9.03
N GLN A 130 4.92 -21.39 9.78
CA GLN A 130 5.65 -22.16 10.79
C GLN A 130 6.68 -23.11 10.16
N HIS A 131 6.35 -23.70 9.02
CA HIS A 131 7.18 -24.72 8.39
C HIS A 131 8.18 -24.18 7.36
N SER A 132 8.17 -22.88 7.09
CA SER A 132 9.10 -22.25 6.15
C SER A 132 9.79 -21.03 6.75
N THR A 133 10.83 -20.54 6.10
CA THR A 133 11.40 -19.20 6.30
C THR A 133 11.10 -18.25 5.15
N HIS A 134 10.47 -18.75 4.07
CA HIS A 134 10.16 -17.96 2.89
C HIS A 134 9.11 -16.88 3.19
N ASN A 135 9.18 -15.78 2.43
CA ASN A 135 8.13 -14.76 2.44
C ASN A 135 6.93 -15.28 1.66
N ILE A 136 5.72 -15.00 2.17
CA ILE A 136 4.47 -15.41 1.54
C ILE A 136 3.69 -14.17 1.14
N THR A 137 3.31 -14.08 -0.12
CA THR A 137 2.45 -13.00 -0.63
C THR A 137 1.00 -13.48 -0.69
N VAL A 138 0.09 -12.74 -0.08
CA VAL A 138 -1.34 -13.08 -0.04
C VAL A 138 -2.21 -11.90 -0.47
N ASP A 139 -3.36 -12.17 -1.08
CA ASP A 139 -4.38 -11.15 -1.38
C ASP A 139 -5.43 -11.12 -0.28
N LEU A 140 -5.48 -10.03 0.50
CA LEU A 140 -6.42 -9.90 1.61
C LEU A 140 -7.88 -9.84 1.16
N ARG A 141 -8.17 -9.41 -0.08
CA ARG A 141 -9.57 -9.40 -0.58
C ARG A 141 -10.15 -10.80 -0.69
N LYS A 142 -9.30 -11.80 -0.95
CA LYS A 142 -9.68 -13.22 -1.00
C LYS A 142 -9.67 -13.88 0.37
N ASN A 143 -8.94 -13.31 1.32
CA ASN A 143 -8.60 -13.90 2.61
C ASN A 143 -9.04 -13.01 3.78
N ARG A 144 -10.27 -12.50 3.73
CA ARG A 144 -10.81 -11.52 4.70
C ARG A 144 -10.81 -12.02 6.16
N LEU A 145 -10.80 -13.34 6.37
CA LEU A 145 -10.75 -13.93 7.71
C LEU A 145 -9.43 -13.67 8.42
N LEU A 146 -8.35 -13.41 7.67
CA LEU A 146 -7.06 -13.02 8.24
C LEU A 146 -7.15 -11.69 9.00
N GLU A 147 -8.09 -10.80 8.63
CA GLU A 147 -8.27 -9.52 9.31
C GLU A 147 -8.78 -9.67 10.75
N LYS A 148 -9.41 -10.80 11.10
CA LYS A 148 -9.99 -11.02 12.42
C LYS A 148 -9.00 -11.58 13.45
N ASN A 149 -7.88 -12.14 13.01
CA ASN A 149 -6.95 -12.91 13.85
C ASN A 149 -5.53 -12.36 13.74
N ILE A 150 -5.40 -11.03 13.82
CA ILE A 150 -4.12 -10.34 13.64
C ILE A 150 -3.14 -10.70 14.77
N SER A 151 -3.63 -11.01 15.98
CA SER A 151 -2.80 -11.46 17.09
C SER A 151 -1.91 -12.65 16.73
N ASP A 152 -2.45 -13.62 15.99
CA ASP A 152 -1.74 -14.85 15.64
C ASP A 152 -0.79 -14.64 14.46
N LEU A 153 -1.09 -13.66 13.60
CA LEU A 153 -0.25 -13.25 12.47
C LEU A 153 0.88 -12.30 12.88
N LEU A 154 0.74 -11.62 14.03
CA LEU A 154 1.67 -10.60 14.50
C LEU A 154 3.14 -11.07 14.49
N PRO A 155 3.49 -12.28 14.99
CA PRO A 155 4.86 -12.77 14.98
C PRO A 155 5.44 -12.99 13.57
N PHE A 156 4.56 -13.09 12.56
CA PHE A 156 4.93 -13.41 11.18
C PHE A 156 4.78 -12.23 10.22
N LEU A 157 4.39 -11.04 10.68
CA LEU A 157 4.18 -9.88 9.80
C LEU A 157 5.39 -9.58 8.90
N GLY A 158 6.61 -9.80 9.38
CA GLY A 158 7.84 -9.56 8.61
C GLY A 158 8.04 -10.51 7.43
N ARG A 159 7.26 -11.59 7.39
CA ARG A 159 7.31 -12.65 6.37
C ARG A 159 6.07 -12.71 5.50
N VAL A 160 5.06 -11.88 5.75
CA VAL A 160 3.83 -11.84 4.95
C VAL A 160 3.75 -10.53 4.20
N ILE A 161 3.59 -10.62 2.88
CA ILE A 161 3.38 -9.46 2.01
C ILE A 161 1.89 -9.41 1.67
N PHE A 162 1.21 -8.39 2.17
CA PHE A 162 -0.23 -8.22 1.96
C PHE A 162 -0.50 -7.39 0.71
N LYS A 163 -1.12 -8.01 -0.31
CA LYS A 163 -1.67 -7.27 -1.44
C LYS A 163 -3.09 -6.83 -1.12
N ARG A 164 -3.40 -5.59 -1.53
CA ARG A 164 -4.74 -4.98 -1.42
C ARG A 164 -5.26 -4.95 0.03
N SER A 165 -4.38 -4.64 0.98
CA SER A 165 -4.76 -4.41 2.37
C SER A 165 -5.85 -3.34 2.47
N SER A 166 -6.87 -3.65 3.26
CA SER A 166 -7.96 -2.73 3.57
C SER A 166 -7.51 -1.74 4.63
N SER A 167 -8.10 -0.55 4.68
CA SER A 167 -7.84 0.40 5.75
C SER A 167 -8.30 -0.12 7.12
N SER A 168 -9.32 -1.01 7.15
CA SER A 168 -9.71 -1.73 8.37
C SER A 168 -8.61 -2.66 8.88
N PHE A 169 -7.98 -3.43 7.99
CA PHE A 169 -6.88 -4.31 8.37
C PHE A 169 -5.69 -3.53 8.94
N VAL A 170 -5.32 -2.41 8.30
CA VAL A 170 -4.23 -1.54 8.79
C VAL A 170 -4.59 -0.99 10.17
N LYS A 171 -5.80 -0.45 10.33
CA LYS A 171 -6.33 0.06 11.62
C LYS A 171 -6.23 -0.99 12.74
N SER A 172 -6.76 -2.19 12.51
CA SER A 172 -6.72 -3.26 13.51
C SER A 172 -5.30 -3.73 13.79
N THR A 173 -4.41 -3.70 12.81
CA THR A 173 -3.00 -4.10 12.98
C THR A 173 -2.20 -3.11 13.79
N ILE A 174 -2.33 -1.81 13.54
CA ILE A 174 -1.65 -0.78 14.35
C ILE A 174 -2.14 -0.84 15.81
N ARG A 175 -3.44 -1.06 16.02
CA ARG A 175 -4.02 -1.24 17.35
C ARG A 175 -3.46 -2.48 18.04
N GLN A 176 -3.42 -3.62 17.35
CA GLN A 176 -2.84 -4.85 17.92
C GLN A 176 -1.36 -4.68 18.28
N ILE A 177 -0.56 -4.03 17.42
CA ILE A 177 0.85 -3.72 17.68
C ILE A 177 1.00 -2.86 18.93
N TYR A 178 0.15 -1.85 19.09
CA TYR A 178 0.12 -0.98 20.25
C TYR A 178 -0.26 -1.74 21.53
N ASP A 179 -1.32 -2.55 21.48
CA ASP A 179 -1.81 -3.33 22.62
C ASP A 179 -0.75 -4.33 23.10
N SER A 180 -0.03 -4.97 22.18
CA SER A 180 1.05 -5.90 22.50
C SER A 180 2.41 -5.22 22.75
N ARG A 181 2.50 -3.89 22.63
CA ARG A 181 3.75 -3.11 22.71
C ARG A 181 4.86 -3.64 21.78
N ALA A 182 4.48 -4.18 20.63
CA ALA A 182 5.40 -4.85 19.71
C ALA A 182 5.99 -3.88 18.68
N SER A 183 6.77 -2.90 19.14
CA SER A 183 7.37 -1.85 18.28
C SER A 183 8.17 -2.44 17.11
N ASP A 184 8.85 -3.59 17.30
CA ASP A 184 9.60 -4.28 16.26
C ASP A 184 8.74 -4.70 15.04
N CYS A 185 7.44 -4.91 15.28
CA CYS A 185 6.47 -5.27 14.23
C CYS A 185 6.10 -4.09 13.33
N VAL A 186 6.32 -2.84 13.75
CA VAL A 186 6.03 -1.65 12.94
C VAL A 186 6.80 -1.69 11.62
N SER A 187 8.10 -1.97 11.67
CA SER A 187 8.94 -2.06 10.46
C SER A 187 8.50 -3.19 9.51
N SER A 188 7.88 -4.24 10.06
CA SER A 188 7.36 -5.37 9.31
C SER A 188 6.05 -5.01 8.61
N LEU A 189 5.12 -4.36 9.32
CA LEU A 189 3.89 -3.83 8.74
C LEU A 189 4.19 -2.90 7.57
N LEU A 190 5.09 -1.94 7.75
CA LEU A 190 5.42 -0.96 6.71
C LEU A 190 6.07 -1.58 5.47
N ARG A 191 6.94 -2.58 5.66
CA ARG A 191 7.50 -3.35 4.53
C ARG A 191 6.44 -4.07 3.73
N SER A 192 5.39 -4.58 4.40
CA SER A 192 4.28 -5.29 3.74
C SER A 192 3.32 -4.37 2.98
N SER A 193 3.31 -3.06 3.29
CA SER A 193 2.34 -2.08 2.79
C SER A 193 2.94 -0.99 1.89
N ASP A 194 4.10 -1.24 1.28
CA ASP A 194 4.85 -0.23 0.49
C ASP A 194 5.06 1.08 1.27
N HIS A 195 5.29 0.96 2.58
CA HIS A 195 5.45 2.04 3.56
C HIS A 195 4.20 2.91 3.75
N TRP A 196 3.01 2.47 3.35
CA TRP A 196 1.76 3.17 3.63
C TRP A 196 1.13 2.76 4.97
N ILE A 197 0.78 3.75 5.77
CA ILE A 197 -0.26 3.69 6.80
C ILE A 197 -1.52 4.28 6.16
N ASN A 198 -2.38 3.40 5.66
CA ASN A 198 -3.62 3.79 5.00
C ASN A 198 -4.83 3.57 5.91
N LEU A 199 -5.38 4.65 6.45
CA LEU A 199 -6.56 4.66 7.32
C LEU A 199 -7.75 5.38 6.67
N ASN A 200 -7.73 5.48 5.34
CA ASN A 200 -8.76 6.14 4.56
C ASN A 200 -10.19 5.64 4.86
N SER A 201 -11.14 6.57 4.92
CA SER A 201 -12.57 6.31 5.17
C SER A 201 -12.82 5.53 6.48
N ARG A 202 -12.03 5.76 7.53
CA ARG A 202 -12.18 5.10 8.84
C ARG A 202 -12.54 6.11 9.93
N GLU A 203 -13.33 5.67 10.89
CA GLU A 203 -13.48 6.38 12.16
C GLU A 203 -12.41 5.88 13.13
N LEU A 204 -11.66 6.77 13.75
CA LEU A 204 -10.70 6.48 14.79
C LEU A 204 -11.27 6.90 16.13
N ASP A 205 -11.11 6.06 17.16
CA ASP A 205 -11.31 6.49 18.54
C ASP A 205 -9.98 6.95 19.16
N ARG A 206 -10.00 7.35 20.43
CA ARG A 206 -8.79 7.81 21.15
C ARG A 206 -7.68 6.76 21.21
N VAL A 207 -8.05 5.49 21.34
CA VAL A 207 -7.07 4.39 21.41
C VAL A 207 -6.47 4.14 20.02
N ASP A 208 -7.26 4.25 18.96
CA ASP A 208 -6.75 4.20 17.58
C ASP A 208 -5.75 5.34 17.30
N CYS A 209 -6.04 6.56 17.77
CA CYS A 209 -5.15 7.71 17.63
C CYS A 209 -3.84 7.50 18.40
N THR A 210 -3.92 6.98 19.62
CA THR A 210 -2.74 6.61 20.42
C THR A 210 -1.91 5.52 19.74
N ALA A 211 -2.56 4.52 19.16
CA ALA A 211 -1.90 3.44 18.42
C ALA A 211 -1.22 3.93 17.13
N LEU A 212 -1.86 4.87 16.43
CA LEU A 212 -1.25 5.57 15.29
C LEU A 212 -0.01 6.36 15.75
N GLY A 213 -0.13 7.12 16.85
CA GLY A 213 1.00 7.85 17.43
C GLY A 213 2.18 6.94 17.80
N PHE A 214 1.90 5.83 18.48
CA PHE A 214 2.90 4.81 18.77
C PHE A 214 3.58 4.27 17.49
N THR A 215 2.79 3.96 16.47
CA THR A 215 3.32 3.48 15.18
C THR A 215 4.22 4.52 14.53
N LEU A 216 3.80 5.79 14.52
CA LEU A 216 4.57 6.89 13.95
C LEU A 216 5.90 7.12 14.69
N GLN A 217 5.90 7.05 16.02
CA GLN A 217 7.12 7.17 16.85
C GLN A 217 8.20 6.12 16.50
N HIS A 218 7.78 4.94 16.01
CA HIS A 218 8.66 3.83 15.66
C HIS A 218 8.93 3.68 14.16
N CYS A 219 8.67 4.72 13.35
CA CYS A 219 8.96 4.70 11.91
C CYS A 219 9.63 5.98 11.41
N HIS A 220 10.15 5.89 10.18
CA HIS A 220 10.76 6.99 9.45
C HIS A 220 10.40 6.87 7.96
N GLN A 221 10.24 8.01 7.30
CA GLN A 221 9.92 8.11 5.87
C GLN A 221 8.63 7.37 5.46
N VAL A 222 7.67 7.27 6.38
CA VAL A 222 6.40 6.57 6.14
C VAL A 222 5.45 7.42 5.30
N LYS A 223 4.54 6.78 4.56
CA LYS A 223 3.46 7.45 3.84
C LYS A 223 2.17 7.31 4.64
N VAL A 224 1.47 8.40 4.90
CA VAL A 224 0.25 8.40 5.71
C VAL A 224 -0.92 8.89 4.87
N ASN A 225 -2.00 8.10 4.85
CA ASN A 225 -3.26 8.46 4.21
C ASN A 225 -4.39 8.43 5.24
N LEU A 226 -4.85 9.63 5.61
CA LEU A 226 -5.96 9.90 6.52
C LEU A 226 -7.11 10.61 5.78
N LEU A 227 -7.26 10.41 4.47
CA LEU A 227 -8.37 10.99 3.72
C LEU A 227 -9.71 10.38 4.15
N TRP A 228 -10.72 11.22 4.37
CA TRP A 228 -12.03 10.84 4.89
C TRP A 228 -11.95 10.06 6.22
N THR A 229 -10.93 10.32 7.03
CA THR A 229 -10.75 9.66 8.33
C THR A 229 -11.33 10.53 9.44
N SER A 230 -12.26 9.99 10.22
CA SER A 230 -12.78 10.69 11.41
C SER A 230 -11.79 10.57 12.56
N ILE A 231 -11.33 11.71 13.06
CA ILE A 231 -10.43 11.83 14.19
C ILE A 231 -11.19 12.61 15.28
N PRO A 232 -11.25 12.10 16.53
CA PRO A 232 -11.95 12.78 17.60
C PRO A 232 -11.31 14.15 17.90
N PRO A 233 -12.11 15.15 18.34
CA PRO A 233 -11.58 16.45 18.76
C PRO A 233 -10.50 16.29 19.85
N GLY A 234 -9.39 17.02 19.72
CA GLY A 234 -8.27 16.97 20.66
C GLY A 234 -7.24 15.86 20.41
N GLU A 235 -7.52 14.89 19.52
CA GLU A 235 -6.58 13.80 19.21
C GLU A 235 -5.60 14.17 18.08
N ILE A 236 -5.97 15.10 17.20
CA ILE A 236 -5.12 15.52 16.08
C ILE A 236 -3.82 16.17 16.59
N GLU A 237 -3.90 16.89 17.71
CA GLU A 237 -2.80 17.53 18.42
C GLU A 237 -1.74 16.53 18.88
N SER A 238 -2.13 15.27 19.13
CA SER A 238 -1.20 14.19 19.51
C SER A 238 -0.47 13.60 18.29
N ILE A 239 -1.09 13.64 17.11
CA ILE A 239 -0.58 13.04 15.88
C ILE A 239 0.32 14.02 15.12
N LEU A 240 -0.06 15.30 15.07
CA LEU A 240 0.63 16.34 14.30
C LEU A 240 2.14 16.41 14.56
N PRO A 241 2.64 16.36 15.82
CA PRO A 241 4.08 16.42 16.08
C PRO A 241 4.87 15.23 15.52
N LEU A 242 4.20 14.11 15.26
CA LEU A 242 4.80 12.87 14.77
C LEU A 242 4.79 12.76 13.24
N LEU A 243 4.17 13.73 12.57
CA LEU A 243 4.17 13.79 11.11
C LEU A 243 5.53 14.19 10.55
N ASP A 244 6.47 14.65 11.37
CA ASP A 244 7.87 14.94 11.00
C ASP A 244 8.57 13.72 10.36
N ARG A 245 8.08 12.52 10.70
CA ARG A 245 8.58 11.22 10.21
C ARG A 245 7.94 10.78 8.89
N VAL A 246 7.02 11.57 8.33
CA VAL A 246 6.19 11.19 7.17
C VAL A 246 6.80 11.76 5.89
N SER A 247 6.99 10.91 4.88
CA SER A 247 7.49 11.26 3.54
C SER A 247 6.37 11.62 2.56
N GLN A 248 5.15 11.10 2.75
CA GLN A 248 3.98 11.48 1.97
C GLN A 248 2.77 11.57 2.88
N LEU A 249 2.03 12.66 2.80
CA LEU A 249 0.94 12.93 3.73
C LEU A 249 -0.32 13.29 2.96
N ARG A 250 -1.40 12.54 3.21
CA ARG A 250 -2.74 12.87 2.74
C ARG A 250 -3.65 13.08 3.93
N LEU A 251 -4.09 14.31 4.13
CA LEU A 251 -4.96 14.71 5.24
C LEU A 251 -6.28 15.26 4.69
N ASP A 252 -7.35 14.88 5.35
CA ASP A 252 -8.67 15.48 5.15
C ASP A 252 -9.13 16.04 6.49
N PHE A 253 -9.24 17.35 6.56
CA PHE A 253 -9.75 18.07 7.73
C PHE A 253 -11.25 18.37 7.59
N SER A 254 -11.89 17.91 6.52
CA SER A 254 -13.33 18.06 6.34
C SER A 254 -14.01 17.21 7.43
N CYS A 255 -14.82 17.84 8.28
CA CYS A 255 -15.52 17.18 9.36
C CYS A 255 -16.23 15.91 8.86
N SER A 256 -15.76 14.74 9.26
CA SER A 256 -16.61 13.55 9.26
C SER A 256 -17.37 13.56 10.58
N SER A 257 -18.51 14.25 10.59
CA SER A 257 -19.51 13.99 11.62
C SER A 257 -19.79 12.49 11.62
N SER A 258 -19.47 11.82 12.73
CA SER A 258 -20.13 10.56 13.01
C SER A 258 -21.60 10.94 13.18
N VAL A 259 -22.45 10.32 12.38
CA VAL A 259 -23.89 10.50 12.40
C VAL A 259 -24.41 9.87 13.69
N ASP A 260 -24.32 10.59 14.81
CA ASP A 260 -25.00 10.23 16.05
C ASP A 260 -26.22 11.16 16.19
N LEU A 261 -27.34 10.75 15.57
CA LEU A 261 -28.61 11.49 15.51
C LEU A 261 -29.34 11.62 16.88
N SER A 262 -28.61 11.51 17.99
CA SER A 262 -29.19 11.47 19.35
C SER A 262 -28.69 12.55 20.30
N ALA A 263 -27.66 13.33 19.94
CA ALA A 263 -27.17 14.43 20.77
C ALA A 263 -27.44 15.78 20.10
N GLN A 264 -28.11 16.65 20.85
CA GLN A 264 -28.50 17.99 20.48
C GLN A 264 -27.33 18.98 20.68
N ASP A 265 -26.12 18.57 20.28
CA ASP A 265 -24.93 19.40 20.39
C ASP A 265 -24.73 20.16 19.08
N GLN A 266 -24.59 21.48 19.17
CA GLN A 266 -24.24 22.34 18.05
C GLN A 266 -22.90 21.83 17.48
N GLU A 267 -22.94 21.19 16.31
CA GLU A 267 -21.77 20.73 15.58
C GLU A 267 -20.83 21.91 15.31
N GLU A 268 -19.76 22.02 16.10
CA GLU A 268 -18.73 23.03 15.91
C GLU A 268 -17.81 22.54 14.79
N ALA A 269 -17.72 23.31 13.70
CA ALA A 269 -16.82 23.00 12.59
C ALA A 269 -15.38 22.86 13.11
N LEU A 270 -14.60 21.92 12.57
CA LEU A 270 -13.20 21.74 12.96
C LEU A 270 -12.44 23.04 12.68
N CYS A 271 -11.99 23.71 13.73
CA CYS A 271 -11.23 24.95 13.61
C CYS A 271 -9.72 24.65 13.63
N LEU A 272 -9.05 24.89 12.51
CA LEU A 272 -7.60 24.83 12.41
C LEU A 272 -6.98 26.09 13.01
N THR A 273 -6.35 25.91 14.16
CA THR A 273 -5.61 26.95 14.86
C THR A 273 -4.25 27.21 14.23
N THR A 274 -3.63 28.32 14.64
CA THR A 274 -2.27 28.67 14.20
C THR A 274 -1.25 27.59 14.52
N ASP A 275 -1.37 26.92 15.66
CA ASP A 275 -0.44 25.86 16.06
C ASP A 275 -0.61 24.60 15.19
N HIS A 276 -1.84 24.28 14.75
CA HIS A 276 -2.08 23.19 13.80
C HIS A 276 -1.37 23.44 12.47
N CYS A 277 -1.54 24.64 11.89
CA CYS A 277 -0.91 24.99 10.62
C CYS A 277 0.61 25.13 10.75
N ARG A 278 1.12 25.61 11.89
CA ARG A 278 2.57 25.66 12.17
C ARG A 278 3.18 24.27 12.27
N ALA A 279 2.47 23.29 12.86
CA ALA A 279 2.95 21.91 12.90
C ALA A 279 3.06 21.33 11.49
N ILE A 280 2.02 21.48 10.66
CA ILE A 280 2.03 21.07 9.25
C ILE A 280 3.18 21.73 8.49
N HIS A 281 3.33 23.05 8.63
CA HIS A 281 4.43 23.80 8.03
C HIS A 281 5.80 23.27 8.46
N SER A 282 6.02 23.06 9.76
CA SER A 282 7.29 22.59 10.31
C SER A 282 7.68 21.23 9.76
N VAL A 283 6.72 20.30 9.70
CA VAL A 283 6.88 18.96 9.14
C VAL A 283 7.29 19.02 7.67
N LEU A 284 6.59 19.82 6.89
CA LEU A 284 6.83 19.93 5.46
C LEU A 284 8.15 20.60 5.14
N LYS A 285 8.52 21.65 5.90
CA LYS A 285 9.80 22.34 5.77
C LYS A 285 11.00 21.45 6.11
N GLN A 286 10.91 20.64 7.17
CA GLN A 286 11.98 19.68 7.51
C GLN A 286 12.20 18.64 6.41
N ASN A 287 11.13 18.17 5.79
CA ASN A 287 11.20 17.18 4.72
C ASN A 287 11.74 17.75 3.39
N GLN A 288 11.62 19.06 3.14
CA GLN A 288 12.24 19.73 1.99
C GLN A 288 13.79 19.71 2.05
N HIS A 289 14.36 20.02 3.22
CA HIS A 289 15.83 20.09 3.38
C HIS A 289 16.49 18.71 3.33
N SER A 290 15.73 17.64 3.56
CA SER A 290 16.24 16.27 3.63
C SER A 290 16.30 15.55 2.26
N THR A 291 16.11 16.26 1.14
CA THR A 291 16.06 15.71 -0.25
C THR A 291 14.96 14.66 -0.51
N GLN A 292 13.95 14.57 0.36
CA GLN A 292 12.99 13.45 0.37
C GLN A 292 11.59 13.78 -0.19
N LEU A 293 11.20 15.04 -0.24
CA LEU A 293 9.96 15.46 -0.90
C LEU A 293 10.25 15.94 -2.33
N VAL A 294 9.88 15.13 -3.32
CA VAL A 294 9.62 15.62 -4.68
C VAL A 294 8.32 16.44 -4.63
N GLN A 295 8.23 17.52 -5.40
CA GLN A 295 7.00 18.33 -5.54
C GLN A 295 5.75 17.43 -5.69
N ASN A 296 4.62 17.84 -5.09
CA ASN A 296 3.28 17.22 -5.19
C ASN A 296 3.05 15.88 -4.45
N GLN A 297 3.84 15.55 -3.42
CA GLN A 297 3.63 14.34 -2.63
C GLN A 297 2.73 14.50 -1.39
N VAL A 298 2.25 15.72 -1.13
CA VAL A 298 1.43 16.06 0.03
C VAL A 298 0.09 16.57 -0.47
N GLN A 299 -1.00 15.96 0.01
CA GLN A 299 -2.37 16.36 -0.34
C GLN A 299 -3.10 16.79 0.93
N ILE A 300 -3.66 17.99 0.95
CA ILE A 300 -4.41 18.55 2.07
C ILE A 300 -5.79 18.96 1.58
N ILE A 301 -6.83 18.36 2.15
CA ILE A 301 -8.23 18.70 1.87
C ILE A 301 -8.78 19.51 3.05
N LEU A 302 -9.32 20.70 2.75
CA LEU A 302 -9.86 21.67 3.70
C LEU A 302 -11.28 22.09 3.26
N ARG A 303 -12.24 21.16 3.07
CA ARG A 303 -13.56 21.51 2.52
C ARG A 303 -14.59 21.90 3.57
N ASP A 304 -14.56 21.25 4.72
CA ASP A 304 -15.54 21.45 5.81
C ASP A 304 -14.82 21.79 7.13
N CYS A 305 -13.86 22.71 7.09
CA CYS A 305 -13.14 23.21 8.25
C CYS A 305 -13.10 24.73 8.28
N GLU A 306 -13.08 25.31 9.48
CA GLU A 306 -12.75 26.71 9.67
C GLU A 306 -11.25 26.84 9.88
N VAL A 307 -10.63 27.88 9.34
CA VAL A 307 -9.20 28.14 9.52
C VAL A 307 -9.04 29.60 9.87
N GLU A 308 -8.37 29.91 10.98
CA GLU A 308 -8.10 31.29 11.36
C GLU A 308 -7.16 31.96 10.33
N ASP A 309 -7.36 33.24 10.04
CA ASP A 309 -6.47 33.99 9.12
C ASP A 309 -4.98 33.88 9.49
N ARG A 310 -4.68 33.86 10.79
CA ARG A 310 -3.30 33.69 11.30
C ARG A 310 -2.77 32.28 11.03
N ALA A 311 -3.64 31.28 11.04
CA ALA A 311 -3.30 29.90 10.75
C ALA A 311 -3.08 29.69 9.24
N LEU A 312 -3.93 30.27 8.38
CA LEU A 312 -3.74 30.25 6.92
C LEU A 312 -2.39 30.85 6.51
N ARG A 313 -1.94 31.92 7.19
CA ARG A 313 -0.62 32.52 6.94
C ARG A 313 0.55 31.55 7.15
N GLU A 314 0.42 30.58 8.06
CA GLU A 314 1.44 29.53 8.28
C GLU A 314 1.49 28.52 7.12
N LEU A 315 0.42 28.40 6.31
CA LEU A 315 0.39 27.53 5.13
C LEU A 315 0.96 28.19 3.87
N LEU A 316 0.98 29.52 3.78
CA LEU A 316 1.49 30.24 2.60
C LEU A 316 2.91 29.81 2.16
N PRO A 317 3.89 29.67 3.07
CA PRO A 317 5.26 29.30 2.70
C PRO A 317 5.39 27.89 2.11
N ILE A 318 4.42 27.00 2.35
CA ILE A 318 4.45 25.60 1.90
C ILE A 318 3.54 25.32 0.70
N LEU A 319 2.80 26.31 0.19
CA LEU A 319 1.89 26.11 -0.94
C LEU A 319 2.58 25.47 -2.15
N HIS A 320 3.84 25.84 -2.41
CA HIS A 320 4.63 25.32 -3.54
C HIS A 320 4.96 23.81 -3.48
N ILE A 321 4.66 23.11 -2.38
CA ILE A 321 4.92 21.66 -2.22
C ILE A 321 3.67 20.84 -1.87
N VAL A 322 2.52 21.48 -1.68
CA VAL A 322 1.27 20.80 -1.31
C VAL A 322 0.26 20.88 -2.44
N LYS A 323 -0.54 19.84 -2.62
CA LYS A 323 -1.80 19.90 -3.35
C LYS A 323 -2.91 20.22 -2.36
N LEU A 324 -3.54 21.37 -2.52
CA LEU A 324 -4.58 21.90 -1.64
C LEU A 324 -5.96 21.73 -2.28
N SER A 325 -6.94 21.32 -1.49
CA SER A 325 -8.35 21.27 -1.91
C SER A 325 -9.21 21.99 -0.87
N PRO A 326 -9.26 23.34 -0.91
CA PRO A 326 -9.98 24.14 0.06
C PRO A 326 -11.48 24.23 -0.26
N SER A 327 -12.26 24.66 0.73
CA SER A 327 -13.63 25.13 0.55
C SER A 327 -13.64 26.45 -0.22
N LYS A 328 -14.77 26.80 -0.85
CA LYS A 328 -14.91 28.07 -1.56
C LYS A 328 -14.69 29.28 -0.63
N ALA A 329 -15.10 29.16 0.63
CA ALA A 329 -14.89 30.19 1.65
C ALA A 329 -13.40 30.35 2.00
N LEU A 330 -12.68 29.24 2.21
CA LEU A 330 -11.25 29.27 2.49
C LEU A 330 -10.42 29.69 1.29
N LEU A 331 -10.84 29.33 0.08
CA LEU A 331 -10.21 29.80 -1.16
C LEU A 331 -10.29 31.33 -1.25
N ARG A 332 -11.43 31.92 -0.91
CA ARG A 332 -11.57 33.39 -0.85
C ARG A 332 -10.66 34.02 0.20
N GLN A 333 -10.57 33.44 1.41
CA GLN A 333 -9.66 33.93 2.45
C GLN A 333 -8.19 33.83 2.01
N LEU A 334 -7.80 32.74 1.34
CA LEU A 334 -6.46 32.56 0.80
C LEU A 334 -6.13 33.59 -0.28
N LEU A 335 -7.07 33.89 -1.18
CA LEU A 335 -6.89 34.93 -2.20
C LEU A 335 -6.62 36.30 -1.57
N ASP A 336 -7.38 36.67 -0.54
CA ASP A 336 -7.18 37.92 0.18
C ASP A 336 -5.81 37.97 0.88
N LEU A 337 -5.39 36.86 1.51
CA LEU A 337 -4.11 36.76 2.22
C LEU A 337 -2.89 36.81 1.28
N VAL A 338 -2.96 36.15 0.13
CA VAL A 338 -1.87 36.13 -0.86
C VAL A 338 -1.59 37.54 -1.42
N CYS A 339 -2.63 38.38 -1.48
CA CYS A 339 -2.55 39.74 -2.00
C CYS A 339 -2.20 40.80 -0.94
N GLU A 340 -2.05 40.41 0.33
CA GLU A 340 -1.61 41.28 1.42
C GLU A 340 -0.08 41.24 1.58
N GLY A 341 0.67 42.08 0.84
CA GLY A 341 2.13 42.12 0.98
C GLY A 341 2.89 43.05 0.03
N ILE A 342 4.23 43.04 0.14
CA ILE A 342 5.18 43.72 -0.76
C ILE A 342 5.17 42.99 -2.12
N GLU A 343 5.15 43.72 -3.24
CA GLU A 343 4.94 43.22 -4.62
C GLU A 343 5.68 41.90 -4.93
N GLU A 344 6.97 41.78 -4.56
CA GLU A 344 7.78 40.59 -4.86
C GLU A 344 7.35 39.32 -4.08
N GLY A 345 6.81 39.49 -2.87
CA GLY A 345 6.26 38.39 -2.07
C GLY A 345 4.89 37.92 -2.57
N VAL A 346 4.07 38.84 -3.08
CA VAL A 346 2.74 38.55 -3.62
C VAL A 346 2.84 37.62 -4.85
N LEU A 347 3.79 37.90 -5.75
CA LEU A 347 4.06 37.10 -6.94
C LEU A 347 4.33 35.62 -6.63
N ARG A 348 5.25 35.37 -5.69
CA ARG A 348 5.66 33.99 -5.34
C ARG A 348 4.52 33.21 -4.69
N HIS A 349 3.70 33.85 -3.86
CA HIS A 349 2.57 33.20 -3.22
C HIS A 349 1.42 32.93 -4.20
N ALA A 350 1.15 33.84 -5.15
CA ALA A 350 0.14 33.65 -6.18
C ALA A 350 0.46 32.45 -7.09
N GLU A 351 1.70 32.36 -7.60
CA GLU A 351 2.14 31.18 -8.37
C GLU A 351 2.05 29.89 -7.54
N SER A 352 2.47 29.95 -6.28
CA SER A 352 2.46 28.78 -5.39
C SER A 352 1.05 28.31 -5.09
N LEU A 353 0.10 29.24 -4.90
CA LEU A 353 -1.31 28.92 -4.71
C LEU A 353 -1.90 28.22 -5.95
N CYS A 354 -1.63 28.75 -7.15
CA CYS A 354 -2.12 28.15 -8.40
C CYS A 354 -1.59 26.73 -8.61
N ARG A 355 -0.30 26.51 -8.32
CA ARG A 355 0.29 25.16 -8.34
C ARG A 355 -0.34 24.26 -7.29
N ALA A 356 -0.62 24.79 -6.09
CA ALA A 356 -1.24 24.02 -5.02
C ALA A 356 -2.66 23.56 -5.37
N LEU A 357 -3.41 24.37 -6.10
CA LEU A 357 -4.77 24.06 -6.55
C LEU A 357 -4.82 23.14 -7.78
N ASP A 358 -3.67 22.63 -8.25
CA ASP A 358 -3.56 21.79 -9.45
C ASP A 358 -4.12 22.46 -10.72
N GLY A 359 -4.03 23.78 -10.79
CA GLY A 359 -4.50 24.55 -11.94
C GLY A 359 -6.01 24.83 -11.96
N GLU A 360 -6.79 24.38 -10.98
CA GLU A 360 -8.25 24.59 -10.94
C GLU A 360 -8.66 25.56 -9.83
N LEU A 361 -9.34 26.64 -10.20
CA LEU A 361 -9.88 27.62 -9.26
C LEU A 361 -11.41 27.65 -9.40
N ASP A 362 -12.09 26.98 -8.47
CA ASP A 362 -13.56 26.92 -8.40
C ASP A 362 -14.09 27.96 -7.39
N LEU A 363 -14.61 29.06 -7.93
CA LEU A 363 -15.37 30.07 -7.19
C LEU A 363 -16.82 30.14 -7.66
N SER A 364 -17.29 29.15 -8.42
CA SER A 364 -18.66 29.09 -8.92
C SER A 364 -19.65 29.32 -7.76
N GLU A 365 -20.73 30.06 -8.02
CA GLU A 365 -21.78 30.36 -7.05
C GLU A 365 -21.33 31.17 -5.81
N THR A 366 -20.09 31.68 -5.79
CA THR A 366 -19.57 32.51 -4.70
C THR A 366 -19.74 33.99 -5.01
N ARG A 367 -20.28 34.77 -4.05
CA ARG A 367 -20.33 36.24 -4.19
C ARG A 367 -18.95 36.84 -3.89
N LEU A 368 -18.35 37.46 -4.90
CA LEU A 368 -17.09 38.18 -4.78
C LEU A 368 -17.37 39.67 -4.56
N ASP A 369 -16.66 40.28 -3.62
CA ASP A 369 -16.64 41.73 -3.44
C ASP A 369 -15.52 42.37 -4.26
N GLN A 370 -15.45 43.70 -4.26
CA GLN A 370 -14.45 44.44 -5.03
C GLN A 370 -13.01 44.06 -4.66
N LYS A 371 -12.76 43.73 -3.37
CA LYS A 371 -11.44 43.32 -2.88
C LYS A 371 -11.07 41.96 -3.47
N ALA A 372 -11.95 40.97 -3.34
CA ALA A 372 -11.75 39.62 -3.85
C ALA A 372 -11.57 39.58 -5.37
N CYS A 373 -12.30 40.44 -6.12
CA CYS A 373 -12.09 40.59 -7.56
C CYS A 373 -10.69 41.15 -7.90
N GLY A 374 -10.19 42.11 -7.11
CA GLY A 374 -8.83 42.63 -7.26
C GLY A 374 -7.77 41.56 -6.97
N SER A 375 -7.95 40.81 -5.87
CA SER A 375 -7.08 39.69 -5.50
C SER A 375 -7.05 38.61 -6.58
N LEU A 376 -8.21 38.25 -7.14
CA LEU A 376 -8.32 37.27 -8.21
C LEU A 376 -7.62 37.73 -9.49
N ALA A 377 -7.80 39.00 -9.88
CA ALA A 377 -7.14 39.55 -11.06
C ALA A 377 -5.60 39.44 -10.96
N LEU A 378 -5.04 39.78 -9.80
CA LEU A 378 -3.60 39.64 -9.54
C LEU A 378 -3.13 38.18 -9.65
N VAL A 379 -3.89 37.22 -9.12
CA VAL A 379 -3.53 35.80 -9.22
C VAL A 379 -3.57 35.30 -10.66
N LEU A 380 -4.57 35.74 -11.44
CA LEU A 380 -4.72 35.36 -12.85
C LEU A 380 -3.64 35.95 -13.76
N GLU A 381 -3.22 37.19 -13.51
CA GLU A 381 -2.14 37.84 -14.27
C GLU A 381 -0.81 37.07 -14.15
N HIS A 382 -0.62 36.32 -13.07
CA HIS A 382 0.64 35.67 -12.71
C HIS A 382 0.58 34.14 -12.71
N SER A 383 -0.50 33.54 -13.25
CA SER A 383 -0.66 32.09 -13.31
C SER A 383 -0.80 31.60 -14.76
N GLU A 384 0.23 30.89 -15.23
CA GLU A 384 0.15 30.19 -16.51
C GLU A 384 -0.65 28.88 -16.34
N GLY A 385 -1.74 28.72 -17.10
CA GLY A 385 -2.49 27.46 -17.19
C GLY A 385 -3.60 27.25 -16.16
N LEU A 386 -4.02 28.29 -15.42
CA LEU A 386 -5.16 28.21 -14.50
C LEU A 386 -6.50 28.18 -15.25
N ALA A 387 -7.35 27.19 -14.97
CA ALA A 387 -8.73 27.13 -15.44
C ALA A 387 -9.68 27.63 -14.34
N ILE A 388 -10.54 28.58 -14.69
CA ILE A 388 -11.59 29.10 -13.80
C ILE A 388 -12.87 28.30 -14.07
N MET A 389 -13.46 27.74 -13.02
CA MET A 389 -14.75 27.02 -13.08
C MET A 389 -15.86 27.73 -12.30
#